data_AF-A0AAX0S859-F1
#
_entry.id   AF-A0AAX0S859-F1
#
_cell.length_a   1.000
_cell.length_b   1.000
_cell.length_c   1.000
_cell.angle_alpha   90.00
_cell.angle_beta   90.00
_cell.angle_gamma   90.00
#
_symmetry.space_group_name_H-M   'P 1'
#
loop_
_entity.id
_entity.type
_entity.pdbx_description
1 polymer ?
#
loop_
_entity_poly.entity_id
_entity_poly.type
_entity_poly.pdbx_seq_one_letter_code
_entity_poly.pdbx_strand_id
1 'polypeptide(L)'
;MKKKNVDIIIFFFFLLTSWYIAYVNPNILGIIESIIGPIGAIMVLLLPMYAIRKLPILAKYRRKVSNVFVTVIGLVTVSAIFFMFL
;
A
#
# COMPACT_ATOMS: atom_id res chain seq x y z
N MET A 1 -1.31 -27.85 -20.51
CA MET A 1 -1.18 -28.63 -19.25
C MET A 1 0.23 -28.50 -18.65
N LYS A 2 0.53 -27.45 -17.87
CA LYS A 2 1.77 -27.37 -17.03
C LYS A 2 1.76 -26.25 -15.95
N LYS A 3 0.58 -25.70 -15.60
CA LYS A 3 0.46 -24.57 -14.63
C LYS A 3 0.87 -24.98 -13.21
N LYS A 4 0.50 -26.21 -12.81
CA LYS A 4 0.75 -26.78 -11.47
C LYS A 4 2.23 -26.79 -11.06
N ASN A 5 3.16 -27.00 -12.00
CA ASN A 5 4.59 -27.02 -11.69
C ASN A 5 5.13 -25.61 -11.41
N VAL A 6 4.63 -24.60 -12.12
CA VAL A 6 5.05 -23.20 -11.90
C VAL A 6 4.55 -22.72 -10.55
N ASP A 7 3.30 -23.05 -10.21
CA ASP A 7 2.71 -22.68 -8.91
C ASP A 7 3.48 -23.33 -7.73
N ILE A 8 3.89 -24.59 -7.87
CA ILE A 8 4.71 -25.29 -6.87
C ILE A 8 6.08 -24.63 -6.72
N ILE A 9 6.73 -24.26 -7.82
CA ILE A 9 8.02 -23.57 -7.80
C ILE A 9 7.90 -22.20 -7.10
N ILE A 10 6.85 -21.43 -7.44
CA ILE A 10 6.58 -20.13 -6.79
C ILE A 10 6.33 -20.33 -5.30
N PHE A 11 5.53 -21.33 -4.92
CA PHE A 11 5.23 -21.60 -3.52
C PHE A 11 6.48 -21.96 -2.72
N PHE A 12 7.33 -22.84 -3.28
CA PHE A 12 8.56 -23.26 -2.63
C PHE A 12 9.55 -22.10 -2.51
N PHE A 13 9.66 -21.27 -3.54
CA PHE A 13 10.45 -20.04 -3.52
C PHE A 13 9.94 -19.08 -2.44
N PHE A 14 8.63 -18.83 -2.39
CA PHE A 14 8.03 -17.93 -1.41
C PHE A 14 8.26 -18.41 0.03
N LEU A 15 8.10 -19.71 0.26
CA LEU A 15 8.32 -20.34 1.56
C LEU A 15 9.77 -20.19 2.03
N LEU A 16 10.73 -20.52 1.16
CA LEU A 16 12.16 -20.39 1.47
C LEU A 16 12.55 -18.94 1.76
N THR A 17 12.09 -18.01 0.92
CA THR A 17 12.44 -16.59 1.07
C THR A 17 11.84 -16.00 2.35
N SER A 18 10.59 -16.32 2.66
CA SER A 18 9.93 -15.88 3.90
C SER A 18 10.58 -16.47 5.15
N TRP A 19 10.91 -17.75 5.14
CA TRP A 19 11.60 -18.41 6.26
C TRP A 19 12.98 -17.80 6.52
N TYR A 20 13.74 -17.55 5.44
CA TYR A 20 15.05 -16.92 5.53
C TYR A 20 14.97 -15.50 6.11
N ILE A 21 14.05 -14.67 5.61
CA ILE A 21 13.83 -13.31 6.11
C ILE A 21 13.47 -13.32 7.61
N ALA A 22 12.61 -14.25 8.03
CA ALA A 22 12.20 -14.40 9.43
C ALA A 22 13.36 -14.75 10.37
N TYR A 23 14.37 -15.49 9.89
CA TYR A 23 15.55 -15.82 10.69
C TYR A 23 16.55 -14.66 10.77
N VAL A 24 16.73 -13.91 9.67
CA VAL A 24 17.69 -12.80 9.61
C VAL A 24 17.21 -11.57 10.40
N ASN A 25 15.92 -11.22 10.28
CA ASN A 25 15.36 -10.06 10.96
C ASN A 25 13.98 -10.41 11.56
N PRO A 26 13.90 -10.70 12.87
CA PRO A 26 12.62 -11.01 13.53
C PRO A 26 11.69 -9.79 13.64
N ASN A 27 12.14 -8.59 13.26
CA ASN A 27 11.31 -7.38 13.22
C ASN A 27 10.37 -7.37 12.00
N ILE A 28 9.44 -8.32 11.99
CA ILE A 28 8.38 -8.45 10.99
C ILE A 28 7.54 -7.17 10.95
N LEU A 29 7.37 -6.51 12.10
CA LEU A 29 6.58 -5.29 12.22
C LEU A 29 7.19 -4.14 11.39
N GLY A 30 8.51 -3.93 11.48
CA GLY A 30 9.19 -2.90 10.67
C GLY A 30 9.17 -3.18 9.17
N ILE A 31 9.26 -4.45 8.76
CA ILE A 31 9.17 -4.84 7.34
C ILE A 31 7.76 -4.58 6.81
N ILE A 32 6.73 -4.95 7.58
CA ILE A 32 5.34 -4.68 7.24
C ILE A 32 5.11 -3.16 7.16
N GLU A 33 5.54 -2.42 8.16
CA GLU A 33 5.31 -0.97 8.24
C GLU A 33 5.97 -0.21 7.09
N SER A 34 7.21 -0.56 6.74
CA SER A 34 7.95 0.08 5.65
C SER A 34 7.33 -0.15 4.27
N ILE A 35 6.68 -1.29 4.03
CA ILE A 35 6.07 -1.61 2.72
C ILE A 35 4.59 -1.24 2.70
N ILE A 36 3.82 -1.73 3.68
CA ILE A 36 2.37 -1.57 3.73
C ILE A 36 1.97 -0.17 4.17
N GLY A 37 2.78 0.52 4.98
CA GLY A 37 2.53 1.90 5.39
C GLY A 37 2.35 2.84 4.19
N PRO A 38 3.39 3.03 3.35
CA PRO A 38 3.31 3.93 2.19
C PRO A 38 2.22 3.51 1.20
N ILE A 39 2.17 2.22 0.86
CA ILE A 39 1.23 1.69 -0.13
C ILE A 39 -0.21 1.83 0.36
N GLY A 40 -0.46 1.51 1.63
CA GLY A 40 -1.78 1.61 2.26
C GLY A 40 -2.27 3.05 2.33
N ALA A 41 -1.42 3.98 2.76
CA ALA A 41 -1.77 5.40 2.80
C ALA A 41 -2.14 5.95 1.42
N ILE A 42 -1.37 5.61 0.38
CA ILE A 42 -1.65 6.04 -0.99
C ILE A 42 -2.95 5.39 -1.50
N MET A 43 -3.13 4.08 -1.33
CA MET A 43 -4.31 3.37 -1.83
C MET A 43 -5.60 3.77 -1.13
N VAL A 44 -5.57 4.00 0.18
CA VAL A 44 -6.78 4.29 0.96
C VAL A 44 -7.12 5.78 0.96
N LEU A 45 -6.12 6.66 1.05
CA LEU A 45 -6.37 8.11 1.24
C LEU A 45 -6.25 8.89 -0.07
N LEU A 46 -5.20 8.64 -0.88
CA LEU A 46 -4.94 9.45 -2.08
C LEU A 46 -5.65 8.91 -3.32
N LEU A 47 -5.74 7.59 -3.50
CA LEU A 47 -6.38 6.97 -4.66
C LEU A 47 -7.86 7.37 -4.84
N PRO A 48 -8.75 7.29 -3.82
CA PRO A 48 -10.15 7.66 -4.02
C PRO A 48 -10.29 9.16 -4.33
N MET A 49 -9.45 9.98 -3.70
CA MET A 49 -9.40 11.42 -3.93
C MET A 49 -8.95 11.75 -5.37
N TYR A 50 -7.94 11.05 -5.86
CA TYR A 50 -7.48 11.14 -7.24
C TYR A 50 -8.56 10.67 -8.22
N ALA A 51 -9.24 9.56 -7.92
CA ALA A 51 -10.32 9.01 -8.74
C ALA A 51 -11.50 10.00 -8.87
N ILE A 52 -11.91 10.67 -7.79
CA ILE A 52 -12.99 11.68 -7.84
C ILE A 52 -12.61 12.89 -8.71
N ARG A 53 -11.32 13.24 -8.77
CA ARG A 53 -10.84 14.33 -9.63
C ARG A 53 -10.72 13.89 -11.09
N LYS A 54 -10.29 12.66 -11.38
CA LYS A 54 -10.07 12.20 -12.76
C LYS A 54 -11.33 11.67 -13.46
N LEU A 55 -12.27 11.09 -12.73
CA LEU A 55 -13.47 10.46 -13.32
C LEU A 55 -14.63 11.46 -13.42
N PRO A 56 -15.19 11.70 -14.62
CA PRO A 56 -16.30 12.64 -14.81
C PRO A 56 -17.60 12.16 -14.13
N ILE A 57 -17.76 10.84 -13.97
CA ILE A 57 -18.91 10.21 -13.30
C ILE A 57 -18.95 10.57 -11.80
N LEU A 58 -17.79 10.84 -11.20
CA LEU A 58 -17.67 11.21 -9.79
C LEU A 58 -17.65 12.72 -9.57
N ALA A 59 -17.87 13.53 -10.63
CA ALA A 59 -17.86 14.99 -10.54
C ALA A 59 -18.88 15.54 -9.52
N LYS A 60 -19.99 14.82 -9.30
CA LYS A 60 -21.01 15.14 -8.27
C LYS A 60 -20.44 15.21 -6.84
N TYR A 61 -19.34 14.52 -6.56
CA TYR A 61 -18.71 14.47 -5.24
C TYR A 61 -17.53 15.43 -5.06
N ARG A 62 -17.14 16.19 -6.10
CA ARG A 62 -15.94 17.05 -6.08
C ARG A 62 -15.98 18.21 -5.08
N ARG A 63 -17.17 18.71 -4.70
CA ARG A 63 -17.32 19.90 -3.84
C ARG A 63 -17.58 19.58 -2.37
N LYS A 64 -17.47 18.33 -1.94
CA LYS A 64 -17.64 18.01 -0.51
C LYS A 64 -16.39 18.44 0.28
N VAL A 65 -16.58 19.13 1.40
CA VAL A 65 -15.48 19.50 2.32
C VAL A 65 -14.67 18.27 2.77
N SER A 66 -15.35 17.13 2.88
CA SER A 66 -14.73 15.82 3.15
C SER A 66 -13.62 15.46 2.16
N ASN A 67 -13.73 15.85 0.89
CA ASN A 67 -12.69 15.59 -0.10
C ASN A 67 -11.38 16.35 0.24
N VAL A 68 -11.50 17.60 0.69
CA VAL A 68 -10.33 18.40 1.08
C VAL A 68 -9.70 17.81 2.34
N PHE A 69 -10.52 17.45 3.34
CA PHE A 69 -10.06 16.82 4.58
C PHE A 69 -9.27 15.53 4.34
N VAL A 70 -9.82 14.60 3.54
CA VAL A 70 -9.14 13.32 3.23
C VAL A 70 -7.86 13.55 2.44
N THR A 71 -7.81 14.54 1.54
CA THR A 71 -6.57 14.88 0.82
C THR A 71 -5.49 15.40 1.77
N VAL A 72 -5.85 16.29 2.70
CA VAL A 72 -4.90 16.87 3.65
C VAL A 72 -4.36 15.80 4.59
N ILE A 73 -5.22 14.95 5.16
CA ILE A 73 -4.78 13.82 5.99
C ILE A 73 -3.93 12.86 5.17
N GLY A 74 -4.34 12.53 3.94
CA GLY A 74 -3.54 11.69 3.04
C GLY A 74 -2.13 12.23 2.81
N LEU A 75 -2.01 13.54 2.59
CA LEU A 75 -0.72 14.22 2.46
C LEU A 75 0.10 14.16 3.75
N VAL A 76 -0.51 14.45 4.90
CA VAL A 76 0.17 14.39 6.21
C VAL A 76 0.64 12.96 6.50
N THR A 77 -0.18 11.95 6.24
CA THR A 77 0.17 10.54 6.45
C THR A 77 1.32 10.12 5.55
N VAL A 78 1.30 10.49 4.26
CA VAL A 78 2.41 10.20 3.34
C VAL A 78 3.69 10.92 3.79
N SER A 79 3.60 12.18 4.23
CA SER A 79 4.74 12.91 4.78
C SER A 79 5.28 12.28 6.06
N ALA A 80 4.42 11.81 6.96
CA ALA A 80 4.83 11.15 8.20
C ALA A 80 5.54 9.82 7.92
N ILE A 81 5.03 9.02 6.99
CA ILE A 81 5.68 7.76 6.58
C ILE A 81 7.02 8.04 5.90
N PHE A 82 7.08 9.05 5.04
CA PHE A 82 8.34 9.44 4.39
C PHE A 82 9.37 9.95 5.40
N PHE A 83 8.93 10.70 6.42
CA PHE A 83 9.80 11.14 7.51
C PHE A 83 10.26 9.99 8.41
N MET A 84 9.41 9.00 8.65
CA MET A 84 9.78 7.80 9.41
C MET A 84 10.69 6.85 8.64
N PHE A 85 10.67 6.93 7.30
CA PHE A 85 11.56 6.17 6.43
C PHE A 85 12.95 6.83 6.27
N LEU A 86 13.06 8.16 6.49
CA LEU A 86 14.32 8.92 6.47
C LEU A 86 15.07 8.76 7.80
#